data_AF-A0A847KJB0-F1
#
_entry.id   AF-A0A847KJB0-F1
#
_cell.length_a   1.000
_cell.length_b   1.000
_cell.length_c   1.000
_cell.angle_alpha   90.00
_cell.angle_beta   90.00
_cell.angle_gamma   90.00
#
_symmetry.space_group_name_H-M   'P 1'
#
loop_
_entity.id
_entity.type
_entity.pdbx_description
1 polymer ?
#
loop_
_entity_poly.entity_id
_entity_poly.type
_entity_poly.pdbx_seq_one_letter_code
_entity_poly.pdbx_strand_id
1 'polypeptide(L)'
;MHEIDVRARLSQDLPIIVLWVCAPFLVIVAFNGIQEWGFGWDAHAYWSAARDPDIYSVAPGQLDAFSYSPAFVQLIRPLAALPFPAFAAIWCVAAAVTLALLLRPLGFVRGGPLFLWCSWEIVSGNIHWLFAVVAAFGLRHPALWAIPALTKITPAVGAVWFIVRREWRQVAVSASVTMAVVGLSFAAEPQAWRDWISFLISNREATTGATGLVAQVPPVVRASLAALLVTWGASPSGGGRLRQQRRWQCPSGGAAALVVLVALPRLNRDSRPVRTAKDGG
;
A
#
# COMPACT_ATOMS: atom_id res chain seq x y z
N MET A 1 20.80 12.43 42.04
CA MET A 1 21.24 11.74 40.80
C MET A 1 20.08 10.89 40.32
N HIS A 2 19.57 11.14 39.12
CA HIS A 2 18.49 10.34 38.54
C HIS A 2 19.11 9.04 38.03
N GLU A 3 18.75 7.90 38.61
CA GLU A 3 19.27 6.59 38.25
C GLU A 3 18.83 6.29 36.80
N ILE A 4 19.78 6.28 35.87
CA ILE A 4 19.50 6.00 34.46
C ILE A 4 19.30 4.49 34.36
N ASP A 5 18.06 4.04 34.17
CA ASP A 5 17.76 2.66 33.83
C ASP A 5 18.29 2.35 32.42
N VAL A 6 19.49 1.79 32.39
CA VAL A 6 20.22 1.42 31.18
C VAL A 6 19.44 0.39 30.36
N ARG A 7 18.72 -0.55 30.99
CA ARG A 7 17.94 -1.58 30.28
C ARG A 7 16.73 -0.98 29.58
N ALA A 8 16.03 -0.07 30.25
CA ALA A 8 14.90 0.65 29.67
C ALA A 8 15.34 1.48 28.45
N ARG A 9 16.48 2.19 28.52
CA ARG A 9 17.02 2.93 27.37
C ARG A 9 17.45 2.01 26.24
N LEU A 10 18.19 0.95 26.54
CA LEU A 10 18.67 0.00 25.53
C LEU A 10 17.50 -0.62 24.76
N SER A 11 16.41 -1.00 25.43
CA SER A 11 15.22 -1.56 24.78
C SER A 11 14.48 -0.56 23.87
N GLN A 12 14.56 0.74 24.16
CA GLN A 12 13.98 1.80 23.35
C GLN A 12 14.86 2.19 22.15
N ASP A 13 16.18 2.16 22.33
CA ASP A 13 17.16 2.60 21.34
C ASP A 13 17.55 1.47 20.37
N LEU A 14 17.59 0.22 20.83
CA LEU A 14 18.00 -0.93 20.03
C LEU A 14 17.21 -1.08 18.71
N PRO A 15 15.86 -0.97 18.68
CA PRO A 15 15.11 -1.02 17.42
C PRO A 15 15.48 0.12 16.45
N ILE A 16 15.76 1.30 16.98
CA ILE A 16 16.15 2.47 16.18
C ILE A 16 17.54 2.25 15.58
N ILE A 17 18.48 1.75 16.38
CA ILE A 17 19.83 1.40 15.92
C ILE A 17 19.76 0.34 14.82
N VAL A 18 18.98 -0.72 15.01
CA VAL A 18 18.77 -1.78 14.00
C VAL A 18 18.20 -1.19 12.70
N LEU A 19 17.19 -0.31 12.79
CA LEU A 19 16.63 0.36 11.61
C LEU A 19 17.70 1.14 10.82
N TRP A 20 18.56 1.89 11.52
CA TRP A 20 19.63 2.65 10.89
C TRP A 20 20.75 1.77 10.31
N VAL A 21 21.12 0.69 10.98
CA VAL A 21 22.15 -0.23 10.50
C VAL A 21 21.69 -0.99 9.26
N CYS A 22 20.42 -1.42 9.22
CA CYS A 22 19.86 -2.14 8.08
C CYS A 22 19.43 -1.25 6.91
N ALA A 23 19.20 0.05 7.14
CA ALA A 23 18.75 0.97 6.09
C ALA A 23 19.71 1.06 4.88
N PRO A 24 21.04 1.23 5.05
CA PRO A 24 21.98 1.23 3.94
C PRO A 24 21.95 -0.06 3.11
N PHE A 25 21.75 -1.21 3.75
CA PHE A 25 21.65 -2.49 3.05
C PHE A 25 20.47 -2.50 2.06
N LEU A 26 19.30 -1.99 2.46
CA LEU A 26 18.16 -1.90 1.56
C LEU A 26 18.35 -0.88 0.44
N VAL A 27 19.09 0.20 0.68
CA VAL A 27 19.50 1.13 -0.38
C VAL A 27 20.43 0.45 -1.40
N ILE A 28 21.36 -0.38 -0.94
CA ILE A 28 22.23 -1.18 -1.82
C ILE A 28 21.41 -2.17 -2.65
N VAL A 29 20.45 -2.88 -2.03
CA VAL A 29 19.53 -3.79 -2.73
C VAL A 29 18.72 -3.04 -3.80
N ALA A 30 18.19 -1.86 -3.46
CA ALA A 30 17.48 -0.99 -4.41
C ALA A 30 18.38 -0.54 -5.57
N PHE A 31 19.63 -0.19 -5.29
CA PHE A 31 20.60 0.17 -6.32
C PHE A 31 20.92 -1.00 -7.25
N ASN A 32 21.11 -2.21 -6.72
CA ASN A 32 21.31 -3.41 -7.53
C ASN A 32 20.10 -3.69 -8.43
N GLY A 33 18.88 -3.49 -7.93
CA GLY A 33 17.67 -3.61 -8.74
C GLY A 33 17.61 -2.61 -9.89
N ILE A 34 18.08 -1.37 -9.69
CA ILE A 34 18.21 -0.38 -10.78
C ILE A 34 19.20 -0.86 -11.84
N GLN A 35 20.32 -1.48 -11.44
CA GLN A 35 21.32 -1.98 -12.40
C GLN A 35 20.80 -3.19 -13.20
N GLU A 36 19.98 -4.04 -12.58
CA GLU A 36 19.46 -5.25 -13.19
C GLU A 36 18.24 -5.01 -14.09
N TRP A 37 17.28 -4.19 -13.64
CA TRP A 37 15.99 -4.00 -14.33
C TRP A 37 15.75 -2.57 -14.83
N GLY A 38 16.67 -1.64 -14.59
CA GLY A 38 16.52 -0.23 -14.90
C GLY A 38 15.71 0.53 -13.84
N PHE A 39 15.69 1.87 -13.88
CA PHE A 39 14.91 2.67 -12.94
C PHE A 39 13.42 2.67 -13.28
N GLY A 40 12.55 2.47 -12.28
CA GLY A 40 11.10 2.48 -12.47
C GLY A 40 10.54 1.24 -13.17
N TRP A 41 11.17 0.07 -13.00
CA TRP A 41 10.81 -1.15 -13.74
C TRP A 41 9.36 -1.61 -13.52
N ASP A 42 8.78 -1.46 -12.32
CA ASP A 42 7.35 -1.76 -12.10
C ASP A 42 6.46 -0.67 -12.73
N ALA A 43 6.93 0.59 -12.71
CA ALA A 43 6.24 1.72 -13.34
C ALA A 43 6.25 1.64 -14.87
N HIS A 44 7.23 0.95 -15.46
CA HIS A 44 7.30 0.73 -16.90
C HIS A 44 6.11 -0.07 -17.42
N ALA A 45 5.66 -1.09 -16.67
CA ALA A 45 4.43 -1.83 -16.96
C ALA A 45 3.21 -0.90 -17.08
N TYR A 46 3.12 0.11 -16.20
CA TYR A 46 2.01 1.07 -16.19
C TYR A 46 2.08 2.03 -17.38
N TRP A 47 3.28 2.53 -17.66
CA TRP A 47 3.55 3.42 -18.78
C TRP A 47 3.28 2.73 -20.13
N SER A 48 3.73 1.48 -20.28
CA SER A 48 3.54 0.66 -21.48
C SER A 48 2.07 0.34 -21.70
N ALA A 49 1.38 -0.19 -20.67
CA ALA A 49 -0.05 -0.51 -20.72
C ALA A 49 -0.94 0.69 -21.08
N ALA A 50 -0.53 1.91 -20.76
CA ALA A 50 -1.27 3.12 -21.11
C ALA A 50 -1.14 3.55 -22.57
N ARG A 51 -0.20 2.97 -23.30
CA ARG A 51 0.13 3.29 -24.69
C ARG A 51 -0.16 2.13 -25.64
N ASP A 52 -0.16 0.91 -25.14
CA ASP A 52 -0.44 -0.29 -25.90
C ASP A 52 -1.95 -0.53 -26.02
N PRO A 53 -2.49 -0.79 -27.23
CA PRO A 53 -3.86 -1.29 -27.39
C PRO A 53 -4.10 -2.67 -26.76
N ASP A 54 -3.08 -3.54 -26.66
CA ASP A 54 -3.18 -4.87 -26.05
C ASP A 54 -2.57 -4.89 -24.64
N ILE A 55 -3.35 -4.37 -23.69
CA ILE A 55 -2.99 -4.14 -22.29
C ILE A 55 -2.61 -5.43 -21.55
N TYR A 56 -3.19 -6.59 -21.93
CA TYR A 56 -3.16 -7.83 -21.15
C TYR A 56 -2.44 -8.99 -21.87
N SER A 57 -1.48 -8.65 -22.73
CA SER A 57 -0.69 -9.59 -23.53
C SER A 57 0.40 -10.34 -22.75
N VAL A 58 0.86 -9.77 -21.62
CA VAL A 58 1.98 -10.32 -20.83
C VAL A 58 1.47 -11.09 -19.60
N ALA A 59 1.96 -12.32 -19.44
CA ALA A 59 1.57 -13.19 -18.33
C ALA A 59 2.01 -12.63 -16.95
N PRO A 60 1.23 -12.84 -15.87
CA PRO A 60 1.59 -12.38 -14.53
C PRO A 60 2.98 -12.86 -14.08
N GLY A 61 3.72 -11.97 -13.42
CA GLY A 61 5.05 -12.28 -12.88
C GLY A 61 6.20 -12.12 -13.87
N GLN A 62 5.91 -11.83 -15.14
CA GLN A 62 6.91 -11.40 -16.12
C GLN A 62 7.18 -9.90 -16.00
N LEU A 63 8.31 -9.44 -16.55
CA LEU A 63 8.60 -8.02 -16.70
C LEU A 63 7.50 -7.38 -17.57
N ASP A 64 7.05 -6.19 -17.20
CA ASP A 64 5.94 -5.46 -17.83
C ASP A 64 4.56 -6.13 -17.78
N ALA A 65 4.39 -7.16 -16.97
CA ALA A 65 3.09 -7.77 -16.73
C ALA A 65 2.13 -6.80 -16.04
N PHE A 66 1.10 -6.35 -16.76
CA PHE A 66 0.06 -5.50 -16.23
C PHE A 66 -1.15 -6.33 -15.80
N SER A 67 -1.61 -6.15 -14.55
CA SER A 67 -2.72 -6.93 -13.97
C SER A 67 -3.83 -6.07 -13.35
N TYR A 68 -3.73 -4.74 -13.46
CA TYR A 68 -4.71 -3.84 -12.85
C TYR A 68 -5.91 -3.63 -13.77
N SER A 69 -6.98 -3.07 -13.23
CA SER A 69 -8.18 -2.78 -14.03
C SER A 69 -7.90 -1.70 -15.09
N PRO A 70 -8.70 -1.66 -16.18
CA PRO A 70 -8.60 -0.61 -17.20
C PRO A 70 -8.77 0.80 -16.64
N ALA A 71 -9.54 0.96 -15.56
CA ALA A 71 -9.73 2.24 -14.87
C ALA A 71 -8.41 2.87 -14.43
N PHE A 72 -7.45 2.05 -13.98
CA PHE A 72 -6.13 2.55 -13.61
C PHE A 72 -5.38 3.09 -14.82
N VAL A 73 -5.39 2.37 -15.94
CA VAL A 73 -4.76 2.79 -17.19
C VAL A 73 -5.32 4.12 -17.66
N GLN A 74 -6.65 4.23 -17.73
CA GLN A 74 -7.33 5.44 -18.15
C GLN A 74 -6.97 6.65 -17.29
N LEU A 75 -6.79 6.46 -15.98
CA LEU A 75 -6.37 7.51 -15.05
C LEU A 75 -4.94 7.99 -15.32
N ILE A 76 -4.01 7.07 -15.59
CA ILE A 76 -2.58 7.41 -15.76
C ILE A 76 -2.21 7.82 -17.19
N ARG A 77 -3.07 7.60 -18.18
CA ARG A 77 -2.81 7.93 -19.59
C ARG A 77 -2.28 9.34 -19.85
N PRO A 78 -2.84 10.41 -19.25
CA PRO A 78 -2.31 11.76 -19.45
C PRO A 78 -0.84 11.87 -19.01
N LEU A 79 -0.46 11.18 -17.94
CA LEU A 79 0.91 11.12 -17.46
C LEU A 79 1.80 10.24 -18.36
N ALA A 80 1.26 9.11 -18.82
CA ALA A 80 1.96 8.17 -19.71
C ALA A 80 2.18 8.69 -21.15
N ALA A 81 1.56 9.81 -21.50
CA ALA A 81 1.88 10.54 -22.73
C ALA A 81 3.34 11.04 -22.74
N LEU A 82 3.93 11.28 -21.56
CA LEU A 82 5.32 11.68 -21.41
C LEU A 82 6.29 10.53 -21.78
N PRO A 83 7.53 10.85 -22.18
CA PRO A 83 8.59 9.85 -22.30
C PRO A 83 8.81 9.13 -20.97
N PHE A 84 9.15 7.84 -21.02
CA PHE A 84 9.28 7.00 -19.84
C PHE A 84 10.16 7.60 -18.71
N PRO A 85 11.34 8.21 -18.98
CA PRO A 85 12.14 8.82 -17.90
C PRO A 85 11.39 9.91 -17.12
N ALA A 86 10.58 10.71 -17.80
CA ALA A 86 9.77 11.76 -17.16
C ALA A 86 8.60 11.15 -16.36
N PHE A 87 7.92 10.15 -16.93
CA PHE A 87 6.88 9.40 -16.23
C PHE A 87 7.43 8.77 -14.94
N ALA A 88 8.52 8.03 -15.03
CA ALA A 88 9.16 7.35 -13.91
C ALA A 88 9.64 8.36 -12.85
N ALA A 89 10.27 9.46 -13.26
CA ALA A 89 10.69 10.50 -12.33
C ALA A 89 9.51 11.09 -11.56
N ILE A 90 8.42 11.47 -12.24
CA ILE A 90 7.22 12.02 -11.58
C ILE A 90 6.61 11.00 -10.63
N TRP A 91 6.48 9.75 -11.08
CA TRP A 91 5.87 8.68 -10.29
C TRP A 91 6.67 8.34 -9.03
N CYS A 92 7.99 8.17 -9.16
CA CYS A 92 8.88 7.86 -8.05
C CYS A 92 9.03 9.05 -7.08
N VAL A 93 9.02 10.29 -7.58
CA VAL A 93 8.99 11.50 -6.73
C VAL A 93 7.67 11.56 -5.97
N ALA A 94 6.53 11.28 -6.60
CA ALA A 94 5.24 11.24 -5.92
C ALA A 94 5.23 10.18 -4.80
N ALA A 95 5.79 8.99 -5.06
CA ALA A 95 5.98 7.95 -4.06
C ALA A 95 6.86 8.44 -2.89
N ALA A 96 8.04 8.99 -3.18
CA ALA A 96 8.98 9.50 -2.18
C ALA A 96 8.37 10.61 -1.32
N VAL A 97 7.76 11.63 -1.95
CA VAL A 97 7.09 12.73 -1.24
C VAL A 97 5.98 12.21 -0.34
N THR A 98 5.14 11.30 -0.86
CA THR A 98 4.04 10.73 -0.08
C THR A 98 4.56 10.00 1.16
N LEU A 99 5.56 9.13 1.01
CA LEU A 99 6.13 8.37 2.12
C LEU A 99 6.84 9.28 3.13
N ALA A 100 7.58 10.28 2.66
CA ALA A 100 8.19 11.29 3.53
C ALA A 100 7.14 12.05 4.35
N LEU A 101 6.02 12.43 3.74
CA LEU A 101 4.91 13.10 4.43
C LEU A 101 4.21 12.19 5.45
N LEU A 102 4.04 10.90 5.13
CA LEU A 102 3.49 9.91 6.06
C LEU A 102 4.41 9.67 7.25
N LEU A 103 5.73 9.65 7.04
CA LEU A 103 6.77 9.45 8.07
C LEU A 103 7.09 10.71 8.88
N ARG A 104 6.82 11.92 8.35
CA ARG A 104 7.09 13.21 9.01
C ARG A 104 6.72 13.26 10.51
N PRO A 105 5.60 12.69 11.00
CA PRO A 105 5.24 12.67 12.41
C PRO A 105 6.25 11.99 13.35
N LEU A 106 7.09 11.09 12.84
CA LEU A 106 8.06 10.32 13.62
C LEU A 106 9.38 11.08 13.87
N GLY A 107 9.60 12.20 13.19
CA GLY A 107 10.89 12.91 13.19
C GLY A 107 11.97 12.15 12.43
N PHE A 108 13.13 12.78 12.22
CA PHE A 108 14.20 12.23 11.39
C PHE A 108 14.81 10.94 11.97
N VAL A 109 15.00 10.86 13.29
CA VAL A 109 15.64 9.71 13.96
C VAL A 109 14.90 8.39 13.71
N ARG A 110 13.56 8.42 13.59
CA ARG A 110 12.74 7.21 13.35
C ARG A 110 12.20 7.15 11.93
N GLY A 111 11.84 8.29 11.34
CA GLY A 111 11.30 8.38 9.99
C GLY A 111 12.37 8.27 8.90
N GLY A 112 13.57 8.80 9.13
CA GLY A 112 14.69 8.73 8.20
C GLY A 112 15.07 7.30 7.78
N PRO A 113 15.35 6.37 8.71
CA PRO A 113 15.70 5.01 8.32
C PRO A 113 14.50 4.30 7.70
N LEU A 114 13.28 4.49 8.20
CA LEU A 114 12.09 3.90 7.57
C LEU A 114 11.87 4.39 6.13
N PHE A 115 12.20 5.65 5.84
CA PHE A 115 12.16 6.18 4.48
C PHE A 115 13.19 5.47 3.58
N LEU A 116 14.41 5.28 4.07
CA LEU A 116 15.45 4.52 3.36
C LEU A 116 15.05 3.05 3.16
N TRP A 117 14.30 2.45 4.07
CA TRP A 117 13.75 1.10 3.89
C TRP A 117 12.72 1.02 2.76
N CYS A 118 12.07 2.15 2.41
CA CYS A 118 11.17 2.23 1.27
C CYS A 118 11.91 2.48 -0.06
N SER A 119 13.24 2.53 -0.08
CA SER A 119 14.03 2.81 -1.28
C SER A 119 13.66 1.89 -2.44
N TRP A 120 13.56 0.58 -2.19
CA TRP A 120 13.15 -0.43 -3.19
C TRP A 120 11.84 -0.06 -3.89
N GLU A 121 10.83 0.28 -3.10
CA GLU A 121 9.48 0.59 -3.58
C GLU A 121 9.42 1.94 -4.31
N ILE A 122 10.25 2.89 -3.88
CA ILE A 122 10.41 4.18 -4.56
C ILE A 122 11.09 3.98 -5.91
N VAL A 123 12.19 3.22 -5.98
CA VAL A 123 12.97 3.06 -7.22
C VAL A 123 12.32 2.11 -8.23
N SER A 124 11.55 1.13 -7.76
CA SER A 124 10.77 0.26 -8.65
C SER A 124 9.59 1.01 -9.27
N GLY A 125 9.08 2.04 -8.57
CA GLY A 125 7.90 2.79 -9.00
C GLY A 125 6.60 2.01 -8.79
N ASN A 126 6.55 1.11 -7.80
CA ASN A 126 5.33 0.36 -7.51
C ASN A 126 4.20 1.26 -6.99
N ILE A 127 2.96 0.75 -6.99
CA ILE A 127 1.77 1.45 -6.52
C ILE A 127 1.60 1.43 -4.98
N HIS A 128 2.42 0.68 -4.23
CA HIS A 128 2.21 0.44 -2.80
C HIS A 128 2.18 1.72 -1.95
N TRP A 129 2.79 2.82 -2.39
CA TRP A 129 2.68 4.12 -1.71
C TRP A 129 1.24 4.64 -1.67
N LEU A 130 0.40 4.35 -2.68
CA LEU A 130 -1.04 4.65 -2.64
C LEU A 130 -1.75 3.80 -1.59
N PHE A 131 -1.36 2.53 -1.41
CA PHE A 131 -1.93 1.71 -0.36
C PHE A 131 -1.54 2.19 1.03
N ALA A 132 -0.34 2.78 1.20
CA ALA A 132 0.02 3.45 2.44
C ALA A 132 -0.90 4.64 2.74
N VAL A 133 -1.28 5.43 1.71
CA VAL A 133 -2.28 6.50 1.86
C VAL A 133 -3.64 5.93 2.25
N VAL A 134 -4.10 4.86 1.58
CA VAL A 134 -5.37 4.20 1.89
C VAL A 134 -5.36 3.64 3.32
N ALA A 135 -4.27 3.05 3.77
CA ALA A 135 -4.16 2.57 5.15
C ALA A 135 -4.15 3.72 6.18
N ALA A 136 -3.56 4.87 5.83
CA ALA A 136 -3.52 6.03 6.71
C ALA A 136 -4.88 6.73 6.83
N PHE A 137 -5.64 6.81 5.73
CA PHE A 137 -6.81 7.69 5.61
C PHE A 137 -8.12 6.98 5.24
N GLY A 138 -8.08 5.73 4.78
CA GLY A 138 -9.23 4.99 4.24
C GLY A 138 -10.34 4.73 5.25
N LEU A 139 -10.03 4.66 6.55
CA LEU A 139 -11.04 4.58 7.61
C LEU A 139 -11.84 5.89 7.78
N ARG A 140 -11.30 7.03 7.34
CA ARG A 140 -12.00 8.33 7.37
C ARG A 140 -12.61 8.69 6.03
N HIS A 141 -12.00 8.21 4.96
CA HIS A 141 -12.42 8.47 3.59
C HIS A 141 -12.68 7.12 2.90
N PRO A 142 -13.88 6.53 3.10
CA PRO A 142 -14.20 5.20 2.58
C PRO A 142 -14.06 5.08 1.05
N ALA A 143 -14.19 6.19 0.33
CA ALA A 143 -13.96 6.26 -1.12
C ALA A 143 -12.55 5.81 -1.54
N LEU A 144 -11.53 5.98 -0.67
CA LEU A 144 -10.15 5.59 -0.98
C LEU A 144 -9.98 4.08 -1.18
N TRP A 145 -10.88 3.25 -0.63
CA TRP A 145 -10.84 1.80 -0.81
C TRP A 145 -11.13 1.35 -2.25
N ALA A 146 -11.63 2.25 -3.11
CA ALA A 146 -11.71 1.99 -4.55
C ALA A 146 -10.31 1.76 -5.17
N ILE A 147 -9.26 2.39 -4.64
CA ILE A 147 -7.88 2.27 -5.14
C ILE A 147 -7.39 0.82 -5.07
N PRO A 148 -7.32 0.16 -3.89
CA PRO A 148 -6.93 -1.24 -3.83
C PRO A 148 -7.94 -2.13 -4.55
N ALA A 149 -9.26 -1.86 -4.47
CA ALA A 149 -10.26 -2.68 -5.16
C ALA A 149 -10.03 -2.78 -6.68
N LEU A 150 -9.52 -1.71 -7.30
CA LEU A 150 -9.32 -1.61 -8.75
C LEU A 150 -7.89 -1.89 -9.22
N THR A 151 -6.94 -2.03 -8.29
CA THR A 151 -5.52 -2.26 -8.63
C THR A 151 -4.97 -3.56 -8.03
N LYS A 152 -5.18 -3.81 -6.73
CA LYS A 152 -4.84 -5.09 -6.10
C LYS A 152 -5.93 -5.52 -5.13
N ILE A 153 -6.70 -6.54 -5.54
CA ILE A 153 -7.89 -7.00 -4.83
C ILE A 153 -7.57 -7.47 -3.40
N THR A 154 -6.40 -8.06 -3.14
CA THR A 154 -6.04 -8.58 -1.81
C THR A 154 -5.98 -7.49 -0.72
N PRO A 155 -5.30 -6.35 -0.92
CA PRO A 155 -5.41 -5.20 -0.04
C PRO A 155 -6.84 -4.66 0.20
N ALA A 156 -7.80 -4.89 -0.71
CA ALA A 156 -9.17 -4.41 -0.54
C ALA A 156 -9.93 -5.10 0.61
N VAL A 157 -9.40 -6.21 1.15
CA VAL A 157 -9.94 -6.90 2.34
C VAL A 157 -10.04 -5.96 3.55
N GLY A 158 -9.24 -4.90 3.63
CA GLY A 158 -9.36 -3.91 4.70
C GLY A 158 -10.74 -3.23 4.78
N ALA A 159 -11.49 -3.14 3.66
CA ALA A 159 -12.85 -2.60 3.65
C ALA A 159 -13.87 -3.50 4.40
N VAL A 160 -13.55 -4.78 4.63
CA VAL A 160 -14.36 -5.70 5.46
C VAL A 160 -14.52 -5.17 6.89
N TRP A 161 -13.60 -4.31 7.34
CA TRP A 161 -13.72 -3.58 8.61
C TRP A 161 -15.09 -2.92 8.78
N PHE A 162 -15.58 -2.21 7.75
CA PHE A 162 -16.87 -1.51 7.83
C PHE A 162 -18.05 -2.46 7.94
N ILE A 163 -17.96 -3.63 7.30
CA ILE A 163 -19.00 -4.67 7.37
C ILE A 163 -19.07 -5.23 8.80
N VAL A 164 -17.93 -5.59 9.37
CA VAL A 164 -17.85 -6.16 10.74
C VAL A 164 -18.33 -5.15 11.78
N ARG A 165 -17.98 -3.86 11.61
CA ARG A 165 -18.43 -2.76 12.48
C ARG A 165 -19.86 -2.32 12.22
N ARG A 166 -20.55 -2.88 11.23
CA ARG A 166 -21.89 -2.49 10.78
C ARG A 166 -21.99 -1.01 10.38
N GLU A 167 -20.89 -0.47 9.85
CA GLU A 167 -20.78 0.91 9.35
C GLU A 167 -21.31 0.99 7.91
N TRP A 168 -22.60 0.69 7.72
CA TRP A 168 -23.24 0.52 6.41
C TRP A 168 -23.12 1.73 5.49
N ARG A 169 -23.12 2.95 6.04
CA ARG A 169 -22.90 4.17 5.24
C ARG A 169 -21.52 4.15 4.59
N GLN A 170 -20.49 3.68 5.29
CA GLN A 170 -19.12 3.64 4.77
C GLN A 170 -18.95 2.52 3.74
N VAL A 171 -19.61 1.37 3.97
CA VAL A 171 -19.75 0.31 2.96
C VAL A 171 -20.40 0.86 1.70
N ALA A 172 -21.54 1.55 1.82
CA ALA A 172 -22.25 2.13 0.69
C ALA A 172 -21.38 3.14 -0.07
N VAL A 173 -20.71 4.07 0.63
CA VAL A 173 -19.81 5.03 -0.02
C VAL A 173 -18.67 4.35 -0.76
N SER A 174 -17.98 3.39 -0.13
CA SER A 174 -16.89 2.65 -0.77
C SER A 174 -17.38 1.89 -2.00
N ALA A 175 -18.52 1.20 -1.89
CA ALA A 175 -19.10 0.43 -2.98
C ALA A 175 -19.58 1.32 -4.12
N SER A 176 -20.35 2.37 -3.83
CA SER A 176 -20.89 3.30 -4.83
C SER A 176 -19.79 4.03 -5.59
N VAL A 177 -18.73 4.50 -4.91
CA VAL A 177 -17.59 5.13 -5.61
C VAL A 177 -16.88 4.14 -6.50
N THR A 178 -16.62 2.92 -6.01
CA THR A 178 -15.99 1.87 -6.82
C THR A 178 -16.83 1.56 -8.05
N MET A 179 -18.14 1.35 -7.88
CA MET A 179 -19.07 1.09 -8.98
C MET A 179 -19.19 2.25 -9.96
N ALA A 180 -19.14 3.50 -9.48
CA ALA A 180 -19.14 4.67 -10.35
C ALA A 180 -17.87 4.74 -11.22
N VAL A 181 -16.70 4.48 -10.62
CA VAL A 181 -15.43 4.43 -11.37
C VAL A 181 -15.44 3.28 -12.38
N VAL A 182 -15.90 2.09 -11.98
CA VAL A 182 -16.06 0.94 -12.90
C VAL A 182 -17.01 1.29 -14.03
N GLY A 183 -18.18 1.85 -13.73
CA GLY A 183 -19.19 2.18 -14.73
C GLY A 183 -18.71 3.22 -15.74
N LEU A 184 -18.08 4.30 -15.27
CA LEU A 184 -17.50 5.33 -16.14
C LEU A 184 -16.36 4.76 -17.00
N SER A 185 -15.48 3.96 -16.39
CA SER A 185 -14.36 3.33 -17.09
C SER A 185 -14.83 2.31 -18.13
N PHE A 186 -15.85 1.53 -17.80
CA PHE A 186 -16.47 0.56 -18.69
C PHE A 186 -17.17 1.24 -19.86
N ALA A 187 -17.87 2.36 -19.62
CA ALA A 187 -18.49 3.14 -20.67
C ALA A 187 -17.46 3.74 -21.65
N ALA A 188 -16.27 4.12 -21.14
CA ALA A 188 -15.19 4.61 -21.98
C ALA A 188 -14.55 3.51 -22.83
N GLU A 189 -14.25 2.35 -22.24
CA GLU A 189 -13.57 1.24 -22.95
C GLU A 189 -14.12 -0.14 -22.57
N PRO A 190 -15.28 -0.54 -23.12
CA PRO A 190 -15.93 -1.79 -22.75
C PRO A 190 -15.07 -3.02 -23.08
N GLN A 191 -14.29 -2.97 -24.17
CA GLN A 191 -13.50 -4.11 -24.64
C GLN A 191 -12.34 -4.43 -23.67
N ALA A 192 -11.61 -3.42 -23.21
CA ALA A 192 -10.52 -3.57 -22.24
C ALA A 192 -10.99 -4.26 -20.95
N TRP A 193 -12.25 -4.02 -20.52
CA TRP A 193 -12.83 -4.71 -19.37
C TRP A 193 -13.11 -6.19 -19.62
N ARG A 194 -13.57 -6.56 -20.82
CA ARG A 194 -13.75 -7.97 -21.19
C ARG A 194 -12.41 -8.69 -21.27
N ASP A 195 -11.40 -8.03 -21.80
CA ASP A 195 -10.06 -8.56 -21.92
C ASP A 195 -9.44 -8.75 -20.53
N TRP A 196 -9.60 -7.78 -19.63
CA TRP A 196 -9.17 -7.90 -18.24
C TRP A 196 -9.85 -9.05 -17.49
N ILE A 197 -11.17 -9.20 -17.62
CA ILE A 197 -11.91 -10.30 -16.99
C ILE A 197 -11.42 -11.64 -17.55
N SER A 198 -11.24 -11.74 -18.87
CA SER A 198 -10.70 -12.94 -19.52
C SER A 198 -9.29 -13.26 -19.02
N PHE A 199 -8.42 -12.25 -18.94
CA PHE A 199 -7.07 -12.37 -18.40
C PHE A 199 -7.07 -12.89 -16.96
N LEU A 200 -7.92 -12.34 -16.09
CA LEU A 200 -8.05 -12.78 -14.71
C LEU A 200 -8.56 -14.22 -14.60
N ILE A 201 -9.46 -14.65 -15.49
CA ILE A 201 -9.98 -16.02 -15.52
C ILE A 201 -8.90 -17.00 -16.00
N SER A 202 -8.19 -16.65 -17.07
CA SER A 202 -7.15 -17.49 -17.67
C SER A 202 -5.91 -17.64 -16.80
N ASN A 203 -5.64 -16.67 -15.92
CA ASN A 203 -4.44 -16.65 -15.07
C ASN A 203 -4.69 -16.97 -13.59
N ARG A 204 -5.82 -17.58 -13.24
CA ARG A 204 -6.17 -17.93 -11.84
C ARG A 204 -5.10 -18.80 -11.14
N GLU A 205 -4.40 -19.63 -11.90
CA GLU A 205 -3.42 -20.60 -11.38
C GLU A 205 -1.97 -20.09 -11.43
N ALA A 206 -1.68 -19.03 -12.19
CA ALA A 206 -0.33 -18.47 -12.36
C ALA A 206 0.23 -17.80 -11.08
N THR A 207 -0.60 -17.65 -10.05
CA THR A 207 -0.24 -17.00 -8.77
C THR A 207 0.76 -17.76 -7.90
N THR A 208 1.19 -18.96 -8.31
CA THR A 208 2.16 -19.81 -7.58
C THR A 208 3.62 -19.43 -7.84
N GLY A 209 3.90 -18.62 -8.87
CA GLY A 209 5.25 -18.23 -9.30
C GLY A 209 5.77 -16.88 -8.80
N ALA A 210 5.13 -16.25 -7.81
CA ALA A 210 5.61 -14.96 -7.31
C ALA A 210 6.98 -15.09 -6.61
N THR A 211 7.89 -14.15 -6.84
CA THR A 211 9.23 -14.12 -6.23
C THR A 211 9.21 -13.35 -4.91
N GLY A 212 9.65 -13.99 -3.83
CA GLY A 212 9.79 -13.42 -2.47
C GLY A 212 9.54 -14.44 -1.35
N LEU A 213 10.10 -14.20 -0.16
CA LEU A 213 10.03 -15.14 1.00
C LEU A 213 8.58 -15.45 1.47
N VAL A 214 7.61 -14.58 1.16
CA VAL A 214 6.17 -14.73 1.48
C VAL A 214 5.34 -15.19 0.27
N ALA A 215 5.98 -15.35 -0.89
CA ALA A 215 5.32 -15.81 -2.11
C ALA A 215 5.12 -17.33 -2.15
N GLN A 216 5.80 -18.08 -1.27
CA GLN A 216 5.58 -19.52 -1.09
C GLN A 216 4.31 -19.84 -0.29
N VAL A 217 3.69 -18.84 0.37
CA VAL A 217 2.44 -19.04 1.10
C VAL A 217 1.28 -18.85 0.11
N PRO A 218 0.39 -19.86 -0.06
CA PRO A 218 -0.72 -19.77 -1.01
C PRO A 218 -1.53 -18.48 -0.82
N PRO A 219 -1.93 -17.80 -1.92
CA PRO A 219 -2.70 -16.56 -1.85
C PRO A 219 -3.96 -16.65 -0.99
N VAL A 220 -4.63 -17.82 -1.01
CA VAL A 220 -5.82 -18.11 -0.19
C VAL A 220 -5.50 -18.09 1.30
N VAL A 221 -4.38 -18.67 1.72
CA VAL A 221 -3.94 -18.67 3.12
C VAL A 221 -3.62 -17.23 3.57
N ARG A 222 -2.92 -16.46 2.73
CA ARG A 222 -2.61 -15.05 3.02
C ARG A 222 -3.86 -14.19 3.13
N ALA A 223 -4.80 -14.32 2.18
CA ALA A 223 -6.06 -13.59 2.17
C ALA A 223 -6.98 -13.99 3.34
N SER A 224 -6.95 -15.27 3.73
CA SER A 224 -7.72 -15.76 4.87
C SER A 224 -7.15 -15.23 6.19
N LEU A 225 -5.83 -15.30 6.37
CA LEU A 225 -5.16 -14.76 7.56
C LEU A 225 -5.36 -13.24 7.68
N ALA A 226 -5.26 -12.55 6.55
CA ALA A 226 -5.61 -11.14 6.41
C ALA A 226 -7.03 -10.83 6.87
N ALA A 227 -8.02 -11.55 6.35
CA ALA A 227 -9.42 -11.39 6.71
C ALA A 227 -9.64 -11.71 8.20
N LEU A 228 -9.00 -12.75 8.74
CA LEU A 228 -9.04 -13.11 10.16
C LEU A 228 -8.46 -11.98 11.05
N LEU A 229 -7.33 -11.39 10.67
CA LEU A 229 -6.73 -10.27 11.41
C LEU A 229 -7.60 -9.01 11.36
N VAL A 230 -8.17 -8.69 10.19
CA VAL A 230 -9.08 -7.55 10.03
C VAL A 230 -10.38 -7.76 10.83
N THR A 231 -10.99 -8.95 10.74
CA THR A 231 -12.21 -9.29 11.48
C THR A 231 -11.99 -9.33 12.99
N TRP A 232 -10.88 -9.90 13.45
CA TRP A 232 -10.50 -9.90 14.87
C TRP A 232 -10.24 -8.48 15.38
N GLY A 233 -9.48 -7.66 14.63
CA GLY A 233 -9.24 -6.26 14.97
C GLY A 233 -10.51 -5.40 14.94
N ALA A 234 -11.47 -5.73 14.08
CA ALA A 234 -12.76 -5.06 13.99
C ALA A 234 -13.75 -5.51 15.08
N SER A 235 -13.61 -6.71 15.64
CA SER A 235 -14.55 -7.28 16.62
C SER A 235 -14.56 -6.53 17.96
N PRO A 236 -15.73 -6.36 18.60
CA PRO A 236 -15.84 -5.84 19.98
C PRO A 236 -15.11 -6.68 21.03
N SER A 237 -14.95 -8.01 20.80
CA SER A 237 -14.29 -8.93 21.73
C SER A 237 -12.76 -8.91 21.65
N GLY A 238 -12.18 -8.27 20.62
CA GLY A 238 -10.74 -8.06 20.46
C GLY A 238 -10.21 -6.94 21.37
N GLY A 239 -10.34 -7.11 22.69
CA GLY A 239 -9.62 -6.37 23.73
C GLY A 239 -9.63 -4.84 23.65
N GLY A 240 -10.75 -4.18 23.99
CA GLY A 240 -10.84 -2.94 24.80
C GLY A 240 -10.07 -1.66 24.42
N ARG A 241 -9.23 -1.63 23.38
CA ARG A 241 -8.47 -0.44 22.99
C ARG A 241 -8.56 -0.25 21.48
N LEU A 242 -9.53 0.58 21.08
CA LEU A 242 -9.68 1.20 19.75
C LEU A 242 -8.35 1.75 19.13
N ARG A 243 -7.30 1.95 19.95
CA ARG A 243 -5.96 2.40 19.58
C ARG A 243 -5.04 1.31 19.01
N GLN A 244 -5.17 0.06 19.45
CA GLN A 244 -4.33 -1.05 18.95
C GLN A 244 -4.95 -1.72 17.72
N GLN A 245 -6.28 -1.73 17.63
CA GLN A 245 -7.02 -2.36 16.53
C GLN A 245 -6.73 -1.73 15.16
N ARG A 246 -6.47 -0.41 15.09
CA ARG A 246 -6.07 0.29 13.85
C ARG A 246 -4.66 -0.08 13.36
N ARG A 247 -3.85 -0.80 14.15
CA ARG A 247 -2.46 -1.12 13.78
C ARG A 247 -2.32 -2.39 12.92
N TRP A 248 -3.34 -3.22 12.88
CA TRP A 248 -3.30 -4.55 12.25
C TRP A 248 -3.95 -4.59 10.86
N GLN A 249 -4.04 -3.43 10.20
CA GLN A 249 -4.77 -3.24 8.94
C GLN A 249 -4.01 -3.71 7.68
N CYS A 250 -2.83 -4.32 7.79
CA CYS A 250 -1.99 -4.61 6.63
C CYS A 250 -1.97 -6.11 6.28
N PRO A 251 -2.65 -6.53 5.20
CA PRO A 251 -2.68 -7.92 4.76
C PRO A 251 -1.75 -8.18 3.56
N SER A 252 -0.72 -7.37 3.35
CA SER A 252 0.35 -7.69 2.40
C SER A 252 1.52 -8.32 3.15
N GLY A 253 2.17 -9.29 2.52
CA GLY A 253 3.47 -9.81 2.94
C GLY A 253 4.56 -9.28 2.00
N GLY A 254 5.80 -9.13 2.50
CA GLY A 254 6.94 -8.60 1.74
C GLY A 254 7.21 -7.11 1.98
N ALA A 255 8.06 -6.49 1.14
CA ALA A 255 8.42 -5.06 1.22
C ALA A 255 7.19 -4.13 1.15
N ALA A 256 6.17 -4.52 0.38
CA ALA A 256 4.86 -3.87 0.31
C ALA A 256 4.11 -3.78 1.66
N ALA A 257 4.33 -4.74 2.56
CA ALA A 257 3.76 -4.72 3.91
C ALA A 257 4.37 -3.59 4.74
N LEU A 258 5.69 -3.43 4.63
CA LEU A 258 6.46 -2.43 5.38
C LEU A 258 6.05 -1.01 4.95
N VAL A 259 5.83 -0.78 3.66
CA VAL A 259 5.31 0.50 3.14
C VAL A 259 3.93 0.82 3.67
N VAL A 260 3.05 -0.16 3.83
CA VAL A 260 1.73 0.09 4.42
C VAL A 260 1.83 0.32 5.93
N LEU A 261 2.81 -0.29 6.63
CA LEU A 261 3.09 -0.01 8.04
C LEU A 261 3.62 1.41 8.29
N VAL A 262 4.16 2.09 7.27
CA VAL A 262 4.51 3.52 7.33
C VAL A 262 3.28 4.40 7.62
N ALA A 263 2.05 3.94 7.38
CA ALA A 263 0.82 4.66 7.71
C ALA A 263 0.53 4.77 9.22
N LEU A 264 1.10 3.88 10.04
CA LEU A 264 0.81 3.74 11.47
C LEU A 264 1.01 5.01 12.34
N PRO A 265 2.04 5.86 12.12
CA PRO A 265 2.26 7.05 12.92
C PRO A 265 1.12 8.07 12.83
N ARG A 266 0.48 8.19 11.66
CA ARG A 266 -0.63 9.12 11.43
C ARG A 266 -1.90 8.65 12.13
N LEU A 267 -2.18 7.35 12.09
CA LEU A 267 -3.31 6.74 12.83
C LEU A 267 -3.26 7.01 14.35
N ASN A 268 -2.05 7.16 14.91
CA ASN A 268 -1.84 7.41 16.34
C ASN A 268 -2.00 8.88 16.79
N ARG A 269 -1.81 9.87 15.90
CA ARG A 269 -1.90 11.30 16.28
C ARG A 269 -3.35 11.74 16.53
N ASP A 270 -4.26 11.25 15.71
CA ASP A 270 -5.65 11.69 15.74
C ASP A 270 -6.49 11.04 16.84
N SER A 271 -5.86 10.26 17.71
CA SER A 271 -6.49 9.68 18.89
C SER A 271 -6.04 10.35 20.20
N ARG A 272 -5.27 11.44 20.15
CA ARG A 272 -5.04 12.26 21.35
C ARG A 272 -6.32 13.01 21.69
N PRO A 273 -6.91 12.84 22.90
CA PRO A 273 -8.03 13.67 23.32
C PRO A 273 -7.56 15.13 23.32
N VAL A 274 -8.41 16.03 22.82
CA VAL A 274 -8.24 17.48 22.99
C VAL A 274 -8.17 17.70 24.49
N ARG A 275 -7.01 18.15 24.97
CA ARG A 275 -6.83 18.53 26.37
C ARG A 275 -7.69 19.77 26.57
N THR A 276 -8.89 19.60 27.11
CA THR A 276 -9.74 20.72 27.50
C THR A 276 -8.97 21.51 28.54
N ALA A 277 -8.56 22.72 28.18
CA ALA A 277 -8.00 23.68 29.12
C ALA A 277 -9.12 24.12 30.07
N LYS A 278 -9.30 23.38 31.15
CA LYS A 278 -9.89 23.83 32.41
C LYS A 278 -9.15 23.07 33.49
N ASP A 279 -8.26 23.77 34.17
CA ASP A 279 -8.19 23.84 35.64
C ASP A 279 -6.92 24.61 36.02
N GLY A 280 -7.11 25.70 36.76
CA GLY A 280 -6.05 26.56 37.26
C GLY A 280 -6.49 28.02 37.39
N GLY A 281 -7.61 28.24 38.08
CA GLY A 281 -7.82 29.45 38.86
C GLY A 281 -7.17 29.30 40.23
#